data_AF-A0A6I4VQ90-F1
#
_entry.id   AF-A0A6I4VQ90-F1
#
_cell.length_a   1.000
_cell.length_b   1.000
_cell.length_c   1.000
_cell.angle_alpha   90.00
_cell.angle_beta   90.00
_cell.angle_gamma   90.00
#
_symmetry.space_group_name_H-M   'P 1'
#
loop_
_entity.id
_entity.type
_entity.pdbx_description
1 polymer ?
#
loop_
_entity_poly.entity_id
_entity_poly.type
_entity_poly.pdbx_seq_one_letter_code
_entity_poly.pdbx_strand_id
1 'polypeptide(L)'
;MFNWITQIPPWSLYFIILVLSVVIYKVAFARKLPPLKSLVVYMVLAMGCVLFWIMQLAQFPMIQALLITVIIIVVTRVRLWYSKKQEK
;
A
#
# COMPACT_ATOMS: atom_id res chain seq x y z
N MET A 1 -14.83 -19.13 3.87
CA MET A 1 -13.87 -19.01 2.73
C MET A 1 -12.53 -18.33 3.12
N PHE A 2 -12.34 -17.85 4.36
CA PHE A 2 -11.15 -17.08 4.81
C PHE A 2 -10.40 -17.70 6.01
N ASN A 3 -10.44 -19.02 6.20
CA ASN A 3 -9.85 -19.68 7.38
C ASN A 3 -8.31 -19.82 7.34
N TRP A 4 -7.66 -19.49 6.22
CA TRP A 4 -6.20 -19.57 6.09
C TRP A 4 -5.46 -18.35 6.64
N ILE A 5 -6.08 -17.16 6.67
CA ILE A 5 -5.45 -15.93 7.22
C ILE A 5 -5.33 -15.98 8.74
N THR A 6 -6.28 -16.61 9.42
CA THR A 6 -6.24 -16.81 10.88
C THR A 6 -5.19 -17.85 11.30
N GLN A 7 -4.66 -18.63 10.35
CA GLN A 7 -3.64 -19.66 10.59
C GLN A 7 -2.22 -19.13 10.37
N ILE A 8 -2.06 -17.95 9.74
CA ILE A 8 -0.76 -17.30 9.57
C ILE A 8 -0.41 -16.59 10.88
N PRO A 9 0.79 -16.77 11.44
CA PRO A 9 1.19 -16.09 12.66
C PRO A 9 1.00 -14.56 12.49
N PRO A 10 0.37 -13.88 13.46
CA PRO A 10 0.02 -12.46 13.37
C PRO A 10 1.23 -11.56 13.09
N TRP A 11 2.44 -12.04 13.42
CA TRP A 11 3.68 -11.34 13.16
C TRP A 11 4.05 -11.24 11.67
N SER A 12 3.86 -12.30 10.89
CA SER A 12 4.12 -12.29 9.44
C SER A 12 3.11 -11.42 8.69
N LEU A 13 1.84 -11.42 9.14
CA LEU A 13 0.81 -10.55 8.60
C LEU A 13 1.14 -9.08 8.85
N TYR A 14 1.63 -8.74 10.04
CA TYR A 14 2.07 -7.39 10.36
C TYR A 14 3.21 -6.93 9.44
N PHE A 15 4.22 -7.78 9.22
CA PHE A 15 5.33 -7.49 8.33
C PHE A 15 4.87 -7.22 6.89
N ILE A 16 3.93 -8.02 6.39
CA ILE A 16 3.36 -7.85 5.05
C ILE A 16 2.60 -6.53 4.94
N ILE A 17 1.80 -6.14 5.94
CA ILE A 17 1.06 -4.86 5.92
C ILE A 17 2.04 -3.70 5.93
N LEU A 18 3.12 -3.79 6.72
CA LEU A 18 4.14 -2.76 6.81
C LEU A 18 4.83 -2.56 5.46
N VAL A 19 5.29 -3.65 4.83
CA VAL A 19 5.91 -3.64 3.50
C VAL A 19 4.93 -3.13 2.45
N LEU A 20 3.69 -3.61 2.47
CA LEU A 20 2.68 -3.26 1.47
C LEU A 20 2.24 -1.79 1.59
N SER A 21 2.15 -1.25 2.82
CA SER A 21 1.91 0.16 3.07
C SER A 21 3.05 1.04 2.54
N VAL A 22 4.32 0.65 2.78
CA VAL A 22 5.50 1.33 2.21
C VAL A 22 5.49 1.29 0.68
N VAL A 23 5.11 0.14 0.09
CA VAL A 23 4.99 -0.01 -1.37
C VAL A 23 3.88 0.88 -1.92
N ILE A 24 2.67 0.84 -1.36
CA ILE A 24 1.55 1.69 -1.80
C ILE A 24 1.94 3.15 -1.69
N TYR A 25 2.59 3.55 -0.61
CA TYR A 25 3.04 4.91 -0.44
C TYR A 25 4.00 5.30 -1.57
N LYS A 26 5.05 4.51 -1.80
CA LYS A 26 6.03 4.77 -2.86
C LYS A 26 5.38 4.82 -4.25
N VAL A 27 4.35 4.00 -4.49
CA VAL A 27 3.67 3.89 -5.79
C VAL A 27 2.57 4.93 -5.97
N ALA A 28 1.80 5.28 -4.95
CA ALA A 28 0.79 6.34 -4.95
C ALA A 28 1.46 7.72 -5.03
N PHE A 29 2.59 7.90 -4.33
CA PHE A 29 3.46 9.06 -4.44
C PHE A 29 4.51 8.92 -5.53
N ALA A 30 4.23 8.17 -6.62
CA ALA A 30 5.12 8.08 -7.79
C ALA A 30 5.14 9.36 -8.66
N ARG A 31 5.19 10.51 -7.99
CA ARG A 31 5.45 11.84 -8.50
C ARG A 31 6.81 12.26 -7.93
N LYS A 32 7.75 12.67 -8.79
CA LYS A 32 9.08 13.16 -8.38
C LYS A 32 8.89 14.28 -7.36
N LEU A 33 9.03 13.98 -6.08
CA LEU A 33 8.89 14.98 -5.03
C LEU A 33 10.27 15.38 -4.52
N PRO A 34 10.55 16.68 -4.42
CA PRO A 34 11.78 17.18 -3.82
C PRO A 34 11.90 16.70 -2.37
N PRO A 35 13.12 16.40 -1.87
CA PRO A 35 13.35 15.75 -0.58
C PRO A 35 12.72 16.49 0.60
N LEU A 36 12.56 17.81 0.51
CA LEU A 36 11.93 18.65 1.53
C LEU A 36 10.45 18.29 1.79
N LYS A 37 9.70 17.88 0.75
CA LYS A 37 8.29 17.50 0.90
C LYS A 37 8.13 16.07 1.40
N SER A 38 9.14 15.21 1.19
CA SER A 38 9.12 13.82 1.64
C SER A 38 8.94 13.70 3.16
N LEU A 39 9.48 14.66 3.95
CA LEU A 39 9.39 14.63 5.41
C LEU A 39 7.95 14.80 5.92
N VAL A 40 7.20 15.75 5.37
CA VAL A 40 5.78 15.98 5.71
C VAL A 40 4.95 14.75 5.36
N VAL A 41 5.18 14.17 4.19
CA VAL A 41 4.44 13.00 3.77
C VAL A 41 4.81 11.79 4.64
N TYR A 42 6.05 11.68 5.15
CA TYR A 42 6.44 10.59 6.07
C TYR A 42 5.77 10.75 7.44
N MET A 43 5.59 11.98 7.93
CA MET A 43 4.80 12.25 9.15
C MET A 43 3.33 11.87 8.97
N VAL A 44 2.72 12.22 7.83
CA VAL A 44 1.33 11.83 7.52
C VAL A 44 1.21 10.30 7.38
N LEU A 45 2.22 9.62 6.83
CA LEU A 45 2.27 8.16 6.76
C LEU A 45 2.30 7.52 8.16
N ALA A 46 3.17 8.03 9.04
CA ALA A 46 3.24 7.58 10.42
C ALA A 46 1.89 7.74 11.13
N MET A 47 1.19 8.85 10.89
CA MET A 47 -0.15 9.10 11.43
C MET A 47 -1.22 8.19 10.80
N GLY A 48 -1.14 7.90 9.50
CA GLY A 48 -2.04 6.97 8.81
C GLY A 48 -1.87 5.51 9.26
N CYS A 49 -0.65 5.10 9.63
CA CYS A 49 -0.38 3.80 10.25
C CYS A 49 -1.14 3.60 11.57
N VAL A 50 -1.35 4.67 12.35
CA VAL A 50 -2.15 4.62 13.58
C VAL A 50 -3.62 4.34 13.27
N LEU A 51 -4.18 4.99 12.24
CA LEU A 51 -5.56 4.72 11.78
C LEU A 51 -5.72 3.27 11.31
N PHE A 52 -4.69 2.76 10.61
CA PHE A 52 -4.64 1.38 10.14
C PHE A 52 -4.63 0.36 11.28
N TRP A 53 -3.88 0.67 12.33
CA TRP A 53 -3.80 -0.15 13.53
C TRP A 53 -5.16 -0.29 14.22
N ILE A 54 -5.94 0.79 14.27
CA ILE A 54 -7.30 0.81 14.83
C ILE A 54 -8.28 -0.02 13.97
N MET A 55 -8.20 0.06 12.63
CA MET A 55 -9.03 -0.78 11.74
C MET A 55 -8.68 -2.28 11.83
N GLN A 56 -7.41 -2.61 12.07
CA GLN A 56 -6.98 -4.00 12.29
C GLN A 56 -7.59 -4.57 13.58
N LEU A 57 -7.65 -3.76 14.64
CA LEU A 57 -8.29 -4.13 15.90
C LEU A 57 -9.78 -4.42 15.74
N ALA A 58 -10.45 -3.74 14.80
CA ALA A 58 -11.86 -3.91 14.47
C ALA A 58 -12.18 -5.15 13.58
N GLN A 59 -11.25 -6.12 13.44
CA GLN A 59 -11.43 -7.34 12.63
C GLN A 59 -11.72 -7.09 11.13
N PHE A 60 -11.39 -5.90 10.63
CA PHE A 60 -11.64 -5.57 9.22
C PHE A 60 -10.58 -6.21 8.31
N PRO A 61 -10.95 -6.77 7.14
CA PRO A 61 -10.02 -7.43 6.21
C PRO A 61 -9.13 -6.43 5.44
N MET A 62 -8.37 -5.60 6.15
CA MET A 62 -7.58 -4.52 5.55
C MET A 62 -6.43 -5.02 4.67
N ILE A 63 -5.86 -6.18 5.02
CA ILE A 63 -4.80 -6.82 4.23
C ILE A 63 -5.27 -7.07 2.79
N GLN A 64 -6.49 -7.58 2.64
CA GLN A 64 -7.06 -7.89 1.34
C GLN A 64 -7.35 -6.62 0.55
N ALA A 65 -7.91 -5.60 1.21
CA ALA A 65 -8.17 -4.30 0.59
C ALA A 65 -6.87 -3.64 0.08
N LEU A 66 -5.77 -3.72 0.84
CA LEU A 66 -4.46 -3.24 0.37
C LEU A 66 -3.95 -4.04 -0.82
N LEU A 67 -4.04 -5.36 -0.77
CA LEU A 67 -3.59 -6.25 -1.83
C LEU A 67 -4.28 -5.91 -3.15
N ILE A 68 -5.61 -5.77 -3.11
CA ILE A 68 -6.43 -5.39 -4.26
C ILE A 68 -6.00 -4.01 -4.79
N THR A 69 -5.80 -3.05 -3.90
CA THR A 69 -5.36 -1.69 -4.26
C THR A 69 -4.00 -1.71 -4.97
N VAL A 70 -3.02 -2.46 -4.44
CA VAL A 70 -1.69 -2.61 -5.08
C VAL A 70 -1.81 -3.18 -6.48
N ILE A 71 -2.61 -4.23 -6.64
CA ILE A 71 -2.82 -4.86 -7.96
C ILE A 71 -3.39 -3.83 -8.95
N ILE A 72 -4.42 -3.07 -8.56
CA ILE A 72 -5.02 -2.03 -9.41
C ILE A 72 -3.99 -0.97 -9.80
N ILE A 73 -3.20 -0.47 -8.84
CA ILE A 73 -2.20 0.57 -9.12
C ILE A 73 -1.08 0.04 -10.02
N VAL A 74 -0.60 -1.18 -9.80
CA VAL A 74 0.41 -1.81 -10.66
C VAL A 74 -0.11 -1.93 -12.09
N VAL A 75 -1.32 -2.44 -12.28
CA VAL A 75 -1.97 -2.58 -13.60
C VAL A 75 -2.12 -1.22 -14.29
N THR A 76 -2.59 -0.19 -13.57
CA THR A 76 -2.79 1.14 -14.14
C THR A 76 -1.48 1.81 -14.56
N ARG A 77 -0.39 1.61 -13.80
CA ARG A 77 0.94 2.12 -14.16
C ARG A 77 1.49 1.41 -15.38
N VAL A 78 1.37 0.08 -15.46
CA VAL A 78 1.79 -0.69 -16.64
C VAL A 78 1.07 -0.20 -17.89
N ARG A 79 -0.25 0.05 -17.81
CA ARG A 79 -1.03 0.61 -18.92
C ARG A 79 -0.51 1.99 -19.37
N LEU A 80 -0.23 2.89 -18.43
CA LEU A 80 0.28 4.24 -18.74
C LEU A 80 1.65 4.19 -19.43
N TRP A 81 2.53 3.27 -19.03
CA TRP A 81 3.85 3.09 -19.65
C TRP A 81 3.75 2.54 -21.06
N TYR A 82 2.81 1.60 -21.30
CA TYR A 82 2.54 1.07 -22.63
C TYR A 82 1.96 2.12 -23.58
N SER A 83 1.00 2.96 -23.14
CA SER A 83 0.43 4.01 -23.99
C SER A 83 1.45 5.07 -24.42
N LYS A 84 2.43 5.41 -23.57
CA LYS A 84 3.51 6.35 -23.95
C LYS A 84 4.48 5.81 -24.99
N LYS A 85 4.52 4.48 -25.19
CA LYS A 85 5.41 3.83 -26.15
C LYS A 85 4.76 3.57 -27.51
N GLN A 86 3.43 3.70 -27.60
CA GLN A 86 2.66 3.55 -28.84
C GLN A 86 2.51 4.85 -29.65
N GLU A 87 2.99 5.99 -29.14
CA GLU A 87 3.07 7.27 -29.86
C GLU A 87 4.46 7.55 -30.45
N LYS A 88 5.31 6.53 -30.66
CA LYS A 88 6.55 6.64 -31.42
C LYS A 88 6.65 5.58 -32.50
#